data_AF-A0A7J3TXD6-F1
#
_entry.id   AF-A0A7J3TXD6-F1
#
_cell.length_a   1.000
_cell.length_b   1.000
_cell.length_c   1.000
_cell.angle_alpha   90.00
_cell.angle_beta   90.00
_cell.angle_gamma   90.00
#
_symmetry.space_group_name_H-M   'P 1'
#
loop_
_entity.id
_entity.type
_entity.pdbx_description
1 polymer ?
#
loop_
_entity_poly.entity_id
_entity_poly.type
_entity_poly.pdbx_seq_one_letter_code
_entity_poly.pdbx_strand_id
1 'polypeptide(L)'
;MVNLTPRERVIAALEHREDKLDRIPIHDSPWGATVSRWIREGLPDGISPEDYFGYEIAIFSADTSPMFPVEVIHEDAEYIVEKTSFGGIRRNHRDYSTTPEIIDWPCKTREDWERIKVRLQPSERRVDWVSTWYAYHRERSRGRFIMYGAAVGYDKIQNYVKSDQLLKAVIRDPEWVKDMYWTDARLAMEMCDIMIRGGLKFDGAFLYCDLGYRKGVFFSPRH
;
A
#
# COMPACT_ATOMS: atom_id res chain seq x y z
N MET A 1 -19.77 -4.64 -31.20
CA MET A 1 -19.35 -3.96 -29.95
C MET A 1 -17.86 -3.74 -30.04
N VAL A 2 -17.38 -2.51 -29.80
CA VAL A 2 -15.95 -2.23 -29.67
C VAL A 2 -15.51 -2.84 -28.35
N ASN A 3 -14.55 -3.77 -28.38
CA ASN A 3 -14.03 -4.39 -27.16
C ASN A 3 -12.92 -3.48 -26.64
N LEU A 4 -13.16 -2.77 -25.53
CA LEU A 4 -12.18 -1.85 -24.97
C LEU A 4 -11.07 -2.63 -24.27
N THR A 5 -9.84 -2.13 -24.38
CA THR A 5 -8.77 -2.58 -23.48
C THR A 5 -9.11 -2.18 -22.03
N PRO A 6 -8.56 -2.90 -21.03
CA PRO A 6 -8.73 -2.51 -19.62
C PRO A 6 -8.42 -1.03 -19.35
N ARG A 7 -7.30 -0.53 -19.89
CA ARG A 7 -6.87 0.86 -19.76
C ARG A 7 -7.88 1.85 -20.35
N GLU A 8 -8.39 1.59 -21.56
CA GLU A 8 -9.39 2.45 -22.20
C GLU A 8 -10.69 2.49 -21.40
N ARG A 9 -11.10 1.35 -20.84
CA ARG A 9 -12.30 1.26 -20.01
C ARG A 9 -12.17 2.09 -18.73
N VAL A 10 -11.03 1.98 -18.03
CA VAL A 10 -10.77 2.80 -16.83
C VAL A 10 -10.74 4.29 -17.18
N ILE A 11 -10.06 4.68 -18.27
CA ILE A 11 -10.01 6.09 -18.71
C ILE A 11 -11.42 6.59 -19.05
N ALA A 12 -12.21 5.84 -19.81
CA ALA A 12 -13.57 6.24 -20.15
C ALA A 12 -14.46 6.42 -18.90
N ALA A 13 -14.32 5.55 -17.90
CA ALA A 13 -15.03 5.68 -16.63
C ALA A 13 -14.59 6.93 -15.85
N LEU A 14 -13.29 7.18 -15.72
CA LEU A 14 -12.75 8.38 -15.05
C LEU A 14 -13.11 9.68 -15.76
N GLU A 15 -13.25 9.65 -17.09
CA GLU A 15 -13.69 10.79 -17.91
C GLU A 15 -15.22 10.91 -18.01
N HIS A 16 -15.98 10.10 -17.27
CA HIS A 16 -17.45 10.08 -17.28
C HIS A 16 -18.08 9.88 -18.67
N ARG A 17 -17.43 9.07 -19.53
CA ARG A 17 -17.91 8.71 -20.88
C ARG A 17 -18.60 7.35 -20.87
N GLU A 18 -19.71 7.27 -20.14
CA GLU A 18 -20.47 6.03 -19.92
C GLU A 18 -21.02 5.43 -21.23
N ASP A 19 -21.34 6.29 -22.21
CA ASP A 19 -21.79 5.90 -23.55
C ASP A 19 -20.75 5.09 -24.33
N LYS A 20 -19.48 5.17 -23.93
CA LYS A 20 -18.36 4.45 -24.55
C LYS A 20 -18.01 3.15 -23.83
N LEU A 21 -18.57 2.89 -22.65
CA LEU A 21 -18.25 1.70 -21.86
C LEU A 21 -18.95 0.47 -22.43
N ASP A 22 -18.17 -0.60 -22.62
CA ASP A 22 -18.68 -1.94 -22.88
C ASP A 22 -19.13 -2.66 -21.60
N ARG A 23 -18.50 -2.35 -20.46
CA ARG A 23 -18.91 -2.69 -19.09
C ARG A 23 -18.26 -1.76 -18.06
N ILE A 24 -18.69 -1.85 -16.79
CA ILE A 24 -18.03 -1.17 -15.67
C ILE A 24 -16.65 -1.82 -15.43
N PRO A 25 -15.55 -1.03 -15.27
CA PRO A 25 -14.25 -1.56 -14.88
C PRO A 25 -14.28 -2.03 -13.42
N ILE A 26 -13.58 -3.13 -13.14
CA ILE A 26 -13.55 -3.83 -11.86
C ILE A 26 -12.10 -3.94 -11.39
N HIS A 27 -11.88 -3.71 -10.11
CA HIS A 27 -10.61 -4.01 -9.47
C HIS A 27 -10.85 -4.38 -8.02
N ASP A 28 -10.05 -5.30 -7.52
CA ASP A 28 -10.04 -5.72 -6.13
C ASP A 28 -8.64 -6.20 -5.74
N SER A 29 -8.39 -6.31 -4.44
CA SER A 29 -7.14 -6.82 -3.84
C SER A 29 -7.48 -7.86 -2.76
N PRO A 30 -7.86 -9.08 -3.16
CA PRO A 30 -8.23 -10.13 -2.22
C PRO A 30 -7.02 -10.57 -1.38
N TRP A 31 -7.27 -10.87 -0.11
CA TRP A 31 -6.25 -11.39 0.79
C TRP A 31 -5.70 -12.74 0.28
N GLY A 32 -4.41 -13.00 0.50
CA GLY A 32 -3.78 -14.26 0.08
C GLY A 32 -4.47 -15.51 0.65
N ALA A 33 -4.99 -15.43 1.88
CA ALA A 33 -5.81 -16.49 2.49
C ALA A 33 -7.11 -16.74 1.70
N THR A 34 -7.77 -15.68 1.22
CA THR A 34 -8.96 -15.77 0.36
C THR A 34 -8.62 -16.43 -0.98
N VAL A 35 -7.52 -16.03 -1.63
CA VAL A 35 -7.07 -16.64 -2.89
C VAL A 35 -6.75 -18.12 -2.70
N SER A 36 -6.04 -18.46 -1.62
CA SER A 36 -5.73 -19.85 -1.26
C SER A 36 -6.98 -20.70 -1.06
N ARG A 37 -8.03 -20.12 -0.47
CA ARG A 37 -9.35 -20.76 -0.34
C ARG A 37 -10.02 -20.94 -1.70
N TRP A 38 -10.06 -19.89 -2.53
CA TRP A 38 -10.68 -19.95 -3.86
C TRP A 38 -10.08 -21.00 -4.78
N ILE A 39 -8.76 -21.25 -4.71
CA ILE A 39 -8.12 -22.33 -5.46
C ILE A 39 -8.74 -23.70 -5.12
N ARG A 40 -9.06 -23.94 -3.84
CA ARG A 40 -9.73 -25.17 -3.38
C ARG A 40 -11.22 -25.21 -3.73
N GLU A 41 -11.81 -24.07 -4.05
CA GLU A 41 -13.23 -23.90 -4.38
C GLU A 41 -13.49 -23.82 -5.90
N GLY A 42 -12.45 -23.85 -6.74
CA GLY A 42 -12.57 -23.93 -8.20
C GLY A 42 -11.84 -22.86 -9.00
N LEU A 43 -11.12 -21.93 -8.37
CA LEU A 43 -10.20 -21.05 -9.09
C LEU A 43 -9.03 -21.89 -9.65
N PRO A 44 -8.74 -21.87 -10.96
CA PRO A 44 -7.67 -22.68 -11.52
C PRO A 44 -6.30 -22.32 -10.95
N ASP A 45 -5.53 -23.35 -10.59
CA ASP A 45 -4.17 -23.17 -10.10
C ASP A 45 -3.29 -22.47 -11.14
N GLY A 46 -2.42 -21.57 -10.68
CA GLY A 46 -1.58 -20.74 -11.54
C GLY A 46 -2.28 -19.60 -12.28
N ILE A 47 -3.61 -19.46 -12.19
CA ILE A 47 -4.35 -18.29 -12.69
C ILE A 47 -4.59 -17.31 -11.54
N SER A 48 -4.13 -16.08 -11.71
CA SER A 48 -4.31 -15.04 -10.69
C SER A 48 -5.77 -14.55 -10.68
N PRO A 49 -6.32 -14.10 -9.53
CA PRO A 49 -7.68 -13.56 -9.46
C PRO A 49 -7.93 -12.44 -10.47
N GLU A 50 -6.93 -11.60 -10.69
CA GLU A 50 -7.01 -10.50 -11.64
C GLU A 50 -7.21 -10.98 -13.08
N ASP A 51 -6.57 -12.09 -13.45
CA ASP A 51 -6.73 -12.68 -14.77
C ASP A 51 -8.06 -13.44 -14.90
N TYR A 52 -8.47 -14.14 -13.84
CA TYR A 52 -9.71 -14.93 -13.83
C TYR A 52 -10.96 -14.06 -13.86
N PHE A 53 -11.00 -13.01 -13.03
CA PHE A 53 -12.12 -12.07 -12.95
C PHE A 53 -11.99 -10.87 -13.92
N GLY A 54 -10.87 -10.75 -14.62
CA GLY A 54 -10.64 -9.71 -15.62
C GLY A 54 -10.54 -8.31 -15.04
N TYR A 55 -9.78 -8.15 -13.95
CA TYR A 55 -9.53 -6.86 -13.31
C TYR A 55 -8.71 -5.94 -14.22
N GLU A 56 -9.05 -4.65 -14.18
CA GLU A 56 -8.51 -3.70 -15.14
C GLU A 56 -7.20 -3.03 -14.73
N ILE A 57 -6.94 -2.98 -13.42
CA ILE A 57 -5.86 -2.20 -12.82
C ILE A 57 -4.71 -3.10 -12.38
N ALA A 58 -3.49 -2.59 -12.51
CA ALA A 58 -2.31 -3.13 -11.84
C ALA A 58 -1.57 -2.01 -11.11
N ILE A 59 -1.18 -2.26 -9.86
CA ILE A 59 -0.56 -1.27 -8.97
C ILE A 59 0.89 -1.66 -8.74
N PHE A 60 1.81 -0.69 -8.87
CA PHE A 60 3.23 -0.86 -8.55
C PHE A 60 3.63 0.20 -7.53
N SER A 61 4.52 -0.19 -6.62
CA SER A 61 4.92 0.63 -5.47
C SER A 61 6.41 0.48 -5.20
N ALA A 62 6.95 1.43 -4.44
CA ALA A 62 8.29 1.35 -3.85
C ALA A 62 8.22 1.09 -2.34
N ASP A 63 9.30 0.56 -1.76
CA ASP A 63 9.46 0.48 -0.31
C ASP A 63 9.66 1.87 0.30
N THR A 64 8.64 2.32 1.03
CA THR A 64 8.61 3.61 1.71
C THR A 64 8.69 3.46 3.24
N SER A 65 9.17 2.31 3.72
CA SER A 65 9.53 2.08 5.11
C SER A 65 10.95 2.61 5.43
N PRO A 66 11.33 2.67 6.72
CA PRO A 66 12.71 2.90 7.15
C PRO A 66 13.70 1.78 6.80
N MET A 67 13.24 0.64 6.27
CA MET A 67 14.05 -0.55 5.98
C MET A 67 14.86 -1.01 7.21
N PHE A 68 14.25 -1.02 8.40
CA PHE A 68 14.85 -1.70 9.54
C PHE A 68 14.95 -3.21 9.25
N PRO A 69 15.96 -3.91 9.80
CA PRO A 69 16.03 -5.36 9.71
C PRO A 69 14.75 -6.00 10.27
N VAL A 70 14.18 -6.90 9.48
CA VAL A 70 13.05 -7.74 9.90
C VAL A 70 13.61 -8.93 10.68
N GLU A 71 13.01 -9.23 11.82
CA GLU A 71 13.48 -10.27 12.74
C GLU A 71 12.31 -11.05 13.33
N VAL A 72 12.35 -12.37 13.23
CA VAL A 72 11.40 -13.26 13.91
C VAL A 72 11.82 -13.39 15.37
N ILE A 73 10.96 -12.93 16.27
CA ILE A 73 11.18 -12.99 17.72
C ILE A 73 10.67 -14.33 18.28
N HIS A 74 9.53 -14.79 17.76
CA HIS A 74 8.90 -16.03 18.17
C HIS A 74 8.03 -16.58 17.05
N GLU A 75 7.99 -17.90 16.91
CA GLU A 75 7.13 -18.60 15.95
C GLU A 75 6.64 -19.92 16.57
N ASP A 76 5.34 -20.19 16.44
CA ASP A 76 4.71 -21.44 16.86
C ASP A 76 3.82 -22.04 15.75
N ALA A 77 2.87 -22.90 16.09
CA ALA A 77 1.99 -23.53 15.10
C ALA A 77 0.94 -22.55 14.53
N GLU A 78 0.55 -21.53 15.30
CA GLU A 78 -0.55 -20.63 15.00
C GLU A 78 -0.07 -19.20 14.73
N TYR A 79 0.97 -18.74 15.43
CA TYR A 79 1.42 -17.35 15.42
C TYR A 79 2.88 -17.19 15.02
N ILE A 80 3.15 -16.02 14.43
CA ILE A 80 4.48 -15.46 14.25
C ILE A 80 4.53 -14.07 14.89
N VAL A 81 5.56 -13.82 15.68
CA VAL A 81 5.85 -12.51 16.28
C VAL A 81 7.13 -11.98 15.65
N GLU A 82 7.05 -10.83 15.02
CA GLU A 82 8.15 -10.26 14.26
C GLU A 82 8.33 -8.77 14.51
N LYS A 83 9.59 -8.33 14.41
CA LYS A 83 9.93 -6.93 14.23
C LYS A 83 9.84 -6.59 12.74
N THR A 84 9.07 -5.58 12.40
CA THR A 84 8.79 -5.22 10.99
C THR A 84 9.84 -4.27 10.42
N SER A 85 9.78 -4.01 9.11
CA SER A 85 10.63 -3.02 8.43
C SER A 85 10.42 -1.58 8.91
N PHE A 86 9.30 -1.31 9.60
CA PHE A 86 9.04 -0.05 10.30
C PHE A 86 9.71 0.01 11.68
N GLY A 87 10.14 -1.13 12.24
CA GLY A 87 10.83 -1.25 13.51
C GLY A 87 9.92 -1.53 14.72
N GLY A 88 8.61 -1.60 14.52
CA GLY A 88 7.65 -2.03 15.55
C GLY A 88 7.49 -3.55 15.60
N ILE A 89 6.79 -4.06 16.62
CA ILE A 89 6.54 -5.50 16.81
C ILE A 89 5.08 -5.80 16.47
N ARG A 90 4.86 -6.87 15.70
CA ARG A 90 3.54 -7.37 15.32
C ARG A 90 3.43 -8.85 15.64
N ARG A 91 2.23 -9.31 15.99
CA ARG A 91 1.88 -10.73 16.05
C ARG A 91 0.86 -11.01 14.98
N ASN A 92 1.12 -12.00 14.14
CA ASN A 92 0.21 -12.40 13.09
C ASN A 92 -0.11 -13.89 13.18
N HIS A 93 -1.28 -14.29 12.68
CA HIS A 93 -1.55 -15.69 12.39
C HIS A 93 -0.66 -16.14 11.22
N ARG A 94 -0.16 -17.38 11.25
CA ARG A 94 0.74 -17.91 10.21
C ARG A 94 0.11 -18.02 8.83
N ASP A 95 -1.21 -18.09 8.77
CA ASP A 95 -1.96 -18.10 7.52
C ASP A 95 -2.27 -16.69 6.98
N TYR A 96 -1.87 -15.64 7.71
CA TYR A 96 -2.13 -14.24 7.39
C TYR A 96 -3.61 -13.96 7.07
N SER A 97 -4.53 -14.71 7.70
CA SER A 97 -5.98 -14.60 7.45
C SER A 97 -6.64 -13.44 8.19
N THR A 98 -5.91 -12.80 9.10
CA THR A 98 -6.41 -11.68 9.91
C THR A 98 -5.43 -10.51 9.89
N THR A 99 -5.92 -9.33 10.26
CA THR A 99 -5.05 -8.19 10.55
C THR A 99 -4.11 -8.53 11.72
N PRO A 100 -2.81 -8.17 11.65
CA PRO A 100 -1.88 -8.42 12.74
C PRO A 100 -2.27 -7.65 14.01
N GLU A 101 -2.01 -8.25 15.16
CA GLU A 101 -1.99 -7.54 16.43
C GLU A 101 -0.75 -6.64 16.52
N ILE A 102 -0.95 -5.44 17.05
CA ILE A 102 0.11 -4.46 17.25
C ILE A 102 0.63 -4.54 18.69
N ILE A 103 1.89 -4.96 18.85
CA ILE A 103 2.53 -5.14 20.16
C ILE A 103 3.35 -3.90 20.57
N ASP A 104 4.20 -3.38 19.67
CA ASP A 104 5.07 -2.23 19.96
C ASP A 104 5.27 -1.30 18.76
N TRP A 105 5.64 -0.06 19.05
CA TRP A 105 5.91 1.00 18.08
C TRP A 105 7.35 1.52 18.21
N PRO A 106 8.01 1.81 17.08
CA PRO A 106 9.41 2.25 17.06
C PRO A 106 9.61 3.69 17.56
N CYS A 107 8.58 4.55 17.50
CA CYS A 107 8.69 5.98 17.78
C CYS A 107 7.84 6.34 19.00
N LYS A 108 8.48 6.66 20.12
CA LYS A 108 7.83 7.06 21.37
C LYS A 108 8.06 8.54 21.69
N THR A 109 9.16 9.12 21.17
CA THR A 109 9.50 10.54 21.33
C THR A 109 9.91 11.20 20.02
N ARG A 110 10.11 12.53 20.07
CA ARG A 110 10.62 13.31 18.93
C ARG A 110 12.02 12.88 18.53
N GLU A 111 12.86 12.53 19.48
CA GLU A 111 14.22 12.04 19.26
C GLU A 111 14.23 10.69 18.55
N ASP A 112 13.28 9.80 18.87
CA ASP A 112 13.10 8.54 18.13
C ASP A 112 12.73 8.83 16.67
N TRP A 113 11.82 9.78 16.44
CA TRP A 113 11.44 10.21 15.10
C TRP A 113 12.64 10.72 14.30
N GLU A 114 13.46 11.62 14.86
CA GLU A 114 14.64 12.13 14.15
C GLU A 114 15.63 11.01 13.77
N ARG A 115 15.77 9.97 14.61
CA ARG A 115 16.60 8.78 14.30
C ARG A 115 16.00 7.90 13.20
N ILE A 116 14.68 7.84 13.09
CA ILE A 116 14.00 7.08 12.03
C ILE A 116 14.03 7.87 10.71
N LYS A 117 13.76 9.17 10.78
CA LYS A 117 13.65 10.09 9.64
C LYS A 117 14.86 10.08 8.73
N VAL A 118 16.07 9.95 9.28
CA VAL A 118 17.31 9.86 8.47
C VAL A 118 17.34 8.64 7.53
N ARG A 119 16.54 7.60 7.81
CA ARG A 119 16.39 6.42 6.94
C ARG A 119 15.38 6.62 5.83
N LEU A 120 14.53 7.64 5.89
CA LEU A 120 13.45 7.90 4.92
C LEU A 120 13.95 8.75 3.75
N GLN A 121 15.02 8.29 3.10
CA GLN A 121 15.64 8.96 1.96
C GLN A 121 15.33 8.20 0.66
N PRO A 122 15.02 8.88 -0.45
CA PRO A 122 14.73 8.23 -1.73
C PRO A 122 15.95 7.48 -2.26
N SER A 123 15.73 6.32 -2.89
CA SER A 123 16.82 5.52 -3.48
C SER A 123 16.27 4.49 -4.46
N GLU A 124 16.98 4.25 -5.56
CA GLU A 124 16.69 3.15 -6.49
C GLU A 124 16.67 1.78 -5.82
N ARG A 125 17.35 1.61 -4.67
CA ARG A 125 17.39 0.36 -3.92
C ARG A 125 16.08 0.00 -3.23
N ARG A 126 15.11 0.94 -3.19
CA ARG A 126 13.77 0.73 -2.63
C ARG A 126 12.80 0.10 -3.62
N VAL A 127 13.27 -0.22 -4.82
CA VAL A 127 12.49 -0.89 -5.85
C VAL A 127 13.18 -2.21 -6.17
N ASP A 128 12.45 -3.32 -6.05
CA ASP A 128 12.87 -4.58 -6.66
C ASP A 128 12.63 -4.48 -8.17
N TRP A 129 13.61 -3.93 -8.88
CA TRP A 129 13.51 -3.65 -10.31
C TRP A 129 13.27 -4.90 -11.14
N VAL A 130 13.82 -6.05 -10.75
CA VAL A 130 13.71 -7.29 -11.54
C VAL A 130 12.26 -7.77 -11.56
N SER A 131 11.68 -7.95 -10.37
CA SER A 131 10.28 -8.38 -10.23
C SER A 131 9.32 -7.32 -10.78
N THR A 132 9.61 -6.04 -10.51
CA THR A 132 8.82 -4.90 -11.00
C THR A 132 8.78 -4.88 -12.52
N TRP A 133 9.90 -5.02 -13.21
CA TRP A 133 9.94 -4.99 -14.68
C TRP A 133 9.21 -6.16 -15.32
N TYR A 134 9.40 -7.36 -14.78
CA TYR A 134 8.70 -8.55 -15.25
C TYR A 134 7.18 -8.35 -15.17
N ALA A 135 6.67 -7.97 -14.00
CA ALA A 135 5.26 -7.71 -13.80
C ALA A 135 4.78 -6.52 -14.65
N TYR A 136 5.54 -5.43 -14.71
CA TYR A 136 5.18 -4.23 -15.48
C TYR A 136 4.95 -4.54 -16.96
N HIS A 137 5.89 -5.26 -17.60
CA HIS A 137 5.76 -5.62 -19.00
C HIS A 137 4.62 -6.61 -19.24
N ARG A 138 4.41 -7.57 -18.34
CA ARG A 138 3.25 -8.46 -18.38
C ARG A 138 1.95 -7.67 -18.37
N GLU A 139 1.75 -6.78 -17.39
CA GLU A 139 0.50 -6.04 -17.24
C GLU A 139 0.28 -5.01 -18.36
N ARG A 140 1.35 -4.36 -18.82
CA ARG A 140 1.29 -3.48 -19.99
C ARG A 140 0.88 -4.23 -21.25
N SER A 141 1.41 -5.43 -21.50
CA SER A 141 1.04 -6.24 -22.68
C SER A 141 -0.44 -6.65 -22.67
N ARG A 142 -1.05 -6.76 -21.48
CA ARG A 142 -2.47 -7.05 -21.27
C ARG A 142 -3.36 -5.81 -21.37
N GLY A 143 -2.77 -4.64 -21.63
CA GLY A 143 -3.49 -3.38 -21.74
C GLY A 143 -4.06 -2.88 -20.43
N ARG A 144 -3.51 -3.30 -19.27
CA ARG A 144 -3.98 -2.84 -17.94
C ARG A 144 -3.73 -1.36 -17.71
N PHE A 145 -4.58 -0.76 -16.88
CA PHE A 145 -4.38 0.58 -16.34
C PHE A 145 -3.33 0.51 -15.23
N ILE A 146 -2.16 1.10 -15.46
CA ILE A 146 -1.02 0.95 -14.54
C ILE A 146 -0.98 2.11 -13.56
N MET A 147 -0.99 1.82 -12.25
CA MET A 147 -1.02 2.83 -11.20
C MET A 147 0.24 2.81 -10.35
N TYR A 148 0.66 3.99 -9.89
CA TYR A 148 1.58 4.10 -8.76
C TYR A 148 0.80 4.00 -7.46
N GLY A 149 1.13 3.03 -6.61
CA GLY A 149 0.52 2.85 -5.31
C GLY A 149 1.40 3.37 -4.19
N ALA A 150 0.82 4.09 -3.22
CA ALA A 150 1.53 4.41 -1.99
C ALA A 150 0.57 4.56 -0.80
N ALA A 151 0.90 3.91 0.31
CA ALA A 151 0.34 4.26 1.60
C ALA A 151 0.83 5.65 2.01
N VAL A 152 -0.09 6.51 2.47
CA VAL A 152 0.20 7.87 2.93
C VAL A 152 -0.68 8.24 4.10
N GLY A 153 -0.31 9.31 4.81
CA GLY A 153 -1.16 9.90 5.84
C GLY A 153 -1.22 9.06 7.12
N TYR A 154 -2.30 9.21 7.88
CA TYR A 154 -2.38 8.72 9.26
C TYR A 154 -2.14 7.22 9.39
N ASP A 155 -2.76 6.42 8.51
CA ASP A 155 -2.66 4.96 8.55
C ASP A 155 -1.20 4.48 8.38
N LYS A 156 -0.41 5.20 7.59
CA LYS A 156 1.02 4.95 7.53
C LYS A 156 1.75 5.43 8.76
N ILE A 157 1.44 6.64 9.25
CA ILE A 157 2.14 7.23 10.40
C ILE A 157 1.91 6.42 11.68
N GLN A 158 0.76 5.74 11.84
CA GLN A 158 0.52 4.86 12.98
C GLN A 158 1.39 3.57 12.99
N ASN A 159 2.15 3.29 11.93
CA ASN A 159 3.20 2.28 11.99
C ASN A 159 4.40 2.72 12.82
N TYR A 160 4.64 4.04 12.92
CA TYR A 160 5.74 4.62 13.69
C TYR A 160 5.34 4.93 15.12
N VAL A 161 4.22 5.64 15.29
CA VAL A 161 3.74 6.16 16.58
C VAL A 161 2.42 5.49 16.92
N LYS A 162 2.26 5.12 18.18
CA LYS A 162 1.01 4.53 18.65
C LYS A 162 -0.18 5.45 18.39
N SER A 163 -1.29 4.92 17.89
CA SER A 163 -2.44 5.74 17.45
C SER A 163 -3.00 6.67 18.54
N ASP A 164 -3.07 6.22 19.80
CA ASP A 164 -3.53 7.04 20.94
C ASP A 164 -2.57 8.20 21.28
N GLN A 165 -1.26 8.02 21.06
CA GLN A 165 -0.24 9.05 21.20
C GLN A 165 -0.30 10.00 20.01
N LEU A 166 -0.39 9.48 18.79
CA LEU A 166 -0.45 10.25 17.56
C LEU A 166 -1.68 11.18 17.55
N LEU A 167 -2.85 10.70 17.97
CA LEU A 167 -4.06 11.52 18.11
C LEU A 167 -3.88 12.69 19.08
N LYS A 168 -3.20 12.47 20.21
CA LYS A 168 -2.89 13.53 21.17
C LYS A 168 -1.86 14.50 20.59
N ALA A 169 -0.89 13.99 19.83
CA ALA A 169 0.15 14.79 19.19
C ALA A 169 -0.42 15.75 18.14
N VAL A 170 -1.45 15.36 17.39
CA VAL A 170 -2.14 16.27 16.43
C VAL A 170 -2.59 17.57 17.11
N ILE A 171 -3.02 17.51 18.37
CA ILE A 171 -3.48 18.69 19.13
C ILE A 171 -2.31 19.37 19.86
N ARG A 172 -1.43 18.59 20.49
CA ARG A 172 -0.40 19.11 21.41
C ARG A 172 0.87 19.55 20.72
N ASP A 173 1.22 18.92 19.61
CA ASP A 173 2.42 19.18 18.82
C ASP A 173 2.15 18.92 17.33
N PRO A 174 1.34 19.77 16.68
CA PRO A 174 0.97 19.59 15.28
C PRO A 174 2.17 19.69 14.33
N GLU A 175 3.22 20.43 14.70
CA GLU A 175 4.41 20.56 13.85
C GLU A 175 5.21 19.27 13.76
N TRP A 176 5.28 18.50 14.86
CA TRP A 176 5.89 17.17 14.81
C TRP A 176 5.11 16.21 13.91
N VAL A 177 3.78 16.22 13.98
CA VAL A 177 2.94 15.39 13.10
C VAL A 177 3.06 15.83 11.64
N LYS A 178 3.03 17.14 11.35
CA LYS A 178 3.24 17.68 10.00
C LYS A 178 4.59 17.27 9.44
N ASP A 179 5.65 17.25 10.25
CA ASP A 179 6.97 16.82 9.82
C ASP A 179 6.98 15.34 9.40
N MET A 180 6.29 14.46 10.14
CA MET A 180 6.11 13.06 9.75
C MET A 180 5.40 12.92 8.41
N TYR A 181 4.28 13.62 8.25
CA TYR A 181 3.48 13.57 7.02
C TYR A 181 4.25 14.11 5.82
N TRP A 182 4.95 15.22 5.98
CA TRP A 182 5.75 15.80 4.90
C TRP A 182 6.94 14.92 4.53
N THR A 183 7.61 14.31 5.51
CA THR A 183 8.69 13.36 5.25
C THR A 183 8.18 12.18 4.43
N ASP A 184 7.05 11.60 4.86
CA ASP A 184 6.43 10.47 4.18
C ASP A 184 5.96 10.80 2.76
N ALA A 185 5.24 11.92 2.61
CA ALA A 185 4.73 12.37 1.32
C ALA A 185 5.86 12.68 0.34
N ARG A 186 6.94 13.33 0.80
CA ARG A 186 8.13 13.59 -0.03
C ARG A 186 8.77 12.30 -0.49
N LEU A 187 8.97 11.34 0.42
CA LEU A 187 9.52 10.04 0.04
C LEU A 187 8.64 9.33 -1.00
N ALA A 188 7.31 9.35 -0.83
CA ALA A 188 6.39 8.75 -1.78
C ALA A 188 6.45 9.43 -3.16
N MET A 189 6.53 10.76 -3.23
CA MET A 189 6.68 11.51 -4.49
C MET A 189 8.03 11.23 -5.16
N GLU A 190 9.12 11.33 -4.42
CA GLU A 190 10.47 11.13 -4.96
C GLU A 190 10.70 9.68 -5.42
N MET A 191 10.09 8.70 -4.75
CA MET A 191 10.10 7.32 -5.21
C MET A 191 9.28 7.11 -6.49
N CYS A 192 8.15 7.80 -6.65
CA CYS A 192 7.42 7.81 -7.92
C CYS A 192 8.30 8.35 -9.05
N ASP A 193 8.99 9.47 -8.83
CA ASP A 193 9.92 10.06 -9.80
C ASP A 193 11.10 9.12 -10.13
N ILE A 194 11.62 8.38 -9.15
CA ILE A 194 12.64 7.34 -9.39
C ILE A 194 12.09 6.24 -10.30
N MET A 195 10.88 5.72 -10.01
CA MET A 195 10.25 4.69 -10.84
C MET A 195 10.00 5.18 -12.28
N ILE A 196 9.55 6.42 -12.43
CA ILE A 196 9.34 7.05 -13.74
C ILE A 196 10.66 7.20 -14.51
N ARG A 197 11.71 7.71 -13.85
CA ARG A 197 13.06 7.82 -14.47
C ARG A 197 13.66 6.46 -14.81
N GLY A 198 13.35 5.43 -14.02
CA GLY A 198 13.71 4.05 -14.32
C GLY A 198 13.07 3.56 -15.62
N GLY A 199 11.93 4.13 -16.04
CA GLY A 199 11.27 3.84 -17.31
C GLY A 199 9.82 3.40 -17.17
N LEU A 200 9.28 3.32 -15.94
CA LEU A 200 7.87 3.02 -15.74
C LEU A 200 7.02 4.21 -16.19
N LYS A 201 5.92 3.91 -16.85
CA LYS A 201 4.85 4.87 -17.12
C LYS A 201 3.62 4.48 -16.33
N PHE A 202 3.06 5.43 -15.59
CA PHE A 202 1.81 5.28 -14.86
C PHE A 202 0.69 6.03 -15.57
N ASP A 203 -0.50 5.43 -15.57
CA ASP A 203 -1.73 6.03 -16.06
C ASP A 203 -2.50 6.76 -14.94
N GLY A 204 -2.20 6.45 -13.68
CA GLY A 204 -2.78 7.10 -12.50
C GLY A 204 -2.02 6.77 -11.21
N ALA A 205 -2.54 7.24 -10.09
CA ALA A 205 -2.00 6.97 -8.76
C ALA A 205 -3.10 6.52 -7.79
N PHE A 206 -2.79 5.52 -6.96
CA PHE A 206 -3.64 5.01 -5.90
C PHE A 206 -2.97 5.31 -4.56
N LEU A 207 -3.35 6.43 -3.96
CA LEU A 207 -2.83 6.87 -2.67
C LEU A 207 -3.86 6.52 -1.60
N TYR A 208 -3.48 5.65 -0.66
CA TYR A 208 -4.42 5.08 0.31
C TYR A 208 -4.01 5.39 1.74
N CYS A 209 -5.04 5.52 2.57
CA CYS A 209 -4.95 5.80 4.00
C CYS A 209 -6.19 5.13 4.62
N ASP A 210 -6.02 3.93 5.15
CA ASP A 210 -7.12 3.03 5.50
C ASP A 210 -7.82 3.44 6.82
N LEU A 211 -8.53 4.56 6.76
CA LEU A 211 -9.32 5.13 7.84
C LEU A 211 -10.81 4.87 7.60
N GLY A 212 -11.24 3.62 7.77
CA GLY A 212 -12.66 3.24 7.66
C GLY A 212 -13.41 3.42 8.99
N TYR A 213 -14.34 4.38 9.08
CA TYR A 213 -15.14 4.61 10.29
C TYR A 213 -16.64 4.60 10.00
N ARG A 214 -17.39 3.86 10.82
CA ARG A 214 -18.83 3.61 10.62
C ARG A 214 -19.74 4.77 11.06
N LYS A 215 -19.34 5.56 12.07
CA LYS A 215 -20.22 6.53 12.76
C LYS A 215 -19.80 8.00 12.58
N GLY A 216 -18.84 8.28 11.72
CA GLY A 216 -18.31 9.63 11.49
C GLY A 216 -16.85 9.61 11.10
N VAL A 217 -16.30 10.79 10.81
CA VAL A 217 -14.87 10.97 10.56
C VAL A 217 -14.04 10.65 11.80
N PHE A 218 -12.85 10.09 11.58
CA PHE A 218 -11.95 9.74 12.68
C PHE A 218 -11.49 10.96 13.49
N PHE A 219 -11.26 12.07 12.78
CA PHE A 219 -10.89 13.36 13.35
C PHE A 219 -12.12 14.25 13.41
N SER A 220 -12.27 15.01 14.48
CA SER A 220 -13.29 16.05 14.53
C SER A 220 -13.00 17.11 13.46
N PRO A 221 -13.97 17.51 12.61
CA PRO A 221 -13.75 18.57 11.61
C PRO A 221 -13.38 19.94 12.20
N ARG A 222 -13.47 20.10 13.53
CA ARG A 222 -13.18 21.35 14.25
C ARG A 222 -11.72 21.49 14.69
N HIS A 223 -10.93 20.43 14.58
CA HIS A 223 -9.55 20.37 15.08
C HIS A 223 -8.60 19.88 14.00
#